data_AF-A0A2M7YWM5-F1
#
_entry.id   AF-A0A2M7YWM5-F1
#
_cell.length_a   1.000
_cell.length_b   1.000
_cell.length_c   1.000
_cell.angle_alpha   90.00
_cell.angle_beta   90.00
_cell.angle_gamma   90.00
#
_symmetry.space_group_name_H-M   'P 1'
#
loop_
_entity.id
_entity.type
_entity.pdbx_description
1 polymer ?
#
loop_
_entity_poly.entity_id
_entity_poly.type
_entity_poly.pdbx_seq_one_letter_code
_entity_poly.pdbx_strand_id
1 'polypeptide(L)'
;MRRFDDKDDRNEDLVRSILDRTSGPACSRALEHLPGLVDNNLDSGDRVLVQAHLENCPGCRSVAVVLGWMGTELPAMAEIDPGEEFTAAVLARTARLPSRAAAAGHLTGAAGLVDRLGNWWEERIQRPLFAWQVAYALTVLLTVLTIAPGAPLHGVPRQILAGVEAGPARLSVLGGAFTTVDQGVAQGAGFLKDSVWGGIRSDVGRRVQSTELARDHLGRDVQGAWREIRHKRTGPALMRLSAAGSDFQEIWRLWWRSNSINQSSTAERSSS
;
A
#
# COMPACT_ATOMS: atom_id res chain seq x y z
N MET A 1 29.77 -40.33 29.40
CA MET A 1 30.46 -39.73 28.24
C MET A 1 29.43 -39.05 27.33
N ARG A 2 29.11 -37.76 27.56
CA ARG A 2 28.20 -36.97 26.69
C ARG A 2 28.22 -35.46 27.02
N ARG A 3 29.40 -34.82 27.08
CA ARG A 3 29.54 -33.41 27.53
C ARG A 3 30.50 -32.54 26.70
N PHE A 4 30.84 -32.96 25.48
CA PHE A 4 31.76 -32.19 24.62
C PHE A 4 31.10 -31.48 23.43
N ASP A 5 29.81 -31.72 23.13
CA ASP A 5 29.14 -31.10 21.96
C ASP A 5 28.79 -29.60 22.15
N ASP A 6 28.61 -29.12 23.38
CA ASP A 6 28.09 -27.75 23.66
C ASP A 6 29.07 -26.58 23.33
N LYS A 7 30.34 -26.88 22.99
CA LYS A 7 31.30 -25.84 22.61
C LYS A 7 31.35 -25.59 21.11
N ASP A 8 31.04 -26.59 20.28
CA ASP A 8 31.08 -26.44 18.82
C ASP A 8 29.86 -25.66 18.33
N ASP A 9 28.67 -25.92 18.88
CA ASP A 9 27.43 -25.18 18.53
C ASP A 9 27.57 -23.66 18.75
N ARG A 10 28.22 -23.25 19.86
CA ARG A 10 28.43 -21.82 20.18
C ARG A 10 29.39 -21.12 19.22
N ASN A 11 30.38 -21.84 18.70
CA ASN A 11 31.30 -21.30 17.72
C ASN A 11 30.63 -21.17 16.35
N GLU A 12 29.81 -22.15 15.96
CA GLU A 12 29.04 -22.08 14.70
C GLU A 12 28.06 -20.90 14.70
N ASP A 13 27.34 -20.68 15.80
CA ASP A 13 26.41 -19.55 15.94
C ASP A 13 27.13 -18.20 15.90
N LEU A 14 28.32 -18.10 16.50
CA LEU A 14 29.14 -16.89 16.46
C LEU A 14 29.67 -16.62 15.05
N VAL A 15 30.16 -17.66 14.37
CA VAL A 15 30.63 -17.55 12.98
C VAL A 15 29.48 -17.14 12.06
N ARG A 16 28.30 -17.76 12.21
CA ARG A 16 27.09 -17.40 11.46
C ARG A 16 26.70 -15.94 11.70
N SER A 17 26.70 -15.49 12.96
CA SER A 17 26.42 -14.10 13.36
C SER A 17 27.41 -13.08 12.79
N ILE A 18 28.72 -13.39 12.84
CA ILE A 18 29.76 -12.50 12.29
C ILE A 18 29.62 -12.44 10.77
N LEU A 19 29.43 -13.58 10.10
CA LEU A 19 29.26 -13.64 8.65
C LEU A 19 28.02 -12.89 8.19
N ASP A 20 26.88 -13.03 8.88
CA ASP A 20 25.65 -12.27 8.59
C ASP A 20 25.89 -10.75 8.72
N ARG A 21 26.75 -10.33 9.66
CA ARG A 21 27.01 -8.93 9.94
C ARG A 21 28.07 -8.30 9.05
N THR A 22 29.11 -9.04 8.65
CA THR A 22 30.22 -8.50 7.85
C THR A 22 30.05 -8.71 6.36
N SER A 23 29.33 -9.74 5.94
CA SER A 23 29.21 -10.12 4.53
C SER A 23 27.95 -9.53 3.87
N GLY A 24 27.10 -8.87 4.66
CA GLY A 24 25.73 -8.54 4.27
C GLY A 24 24.88 -9.80 4.04
N PRO A 25 23.61 -9.63 3.66
CA PRO A 25 22.79 -10.77 3.27
C PRO A 25 23.42 -11.38 2.01
N ALA A 26 23.88 -12.63 2.08
CA ALA A 26 24.47 -13.33 0.92
C ALA A 26 23.58 -13.25 -0.33
N CYS A 27 22.25 -13.22 -0.15
CA CYS A 27 21.29 -13.02 -1.22
C CYS A 27 21.43 -11.65 -1.91
N SER A 28 21.62 -10.56 -1.17
CA SER A 28 21.76 -9.21 -1.77
C SER A 28 22.99 -9.16 -2.67
N ARG A 29 24.11 -9.67 -2.19
CA ARG A 29 25.35 -9.73 -2.99
C ARG A 29 25.21 -10.66 -4.18
N ALA A 30 24.61 -11.84 -4.01
CA ALA A 30 24.34 -12.74 -5.13
C ALA A 30 23.45 -12.08 -6.20
N LEU A 31 22.40 -11.35 -5.79
CA LEU A 31 21.52 -10.61 -6.70
C LEU A 31 22.26 -9.51 -7.48
N GLU A 32 23.21 -8.81 -6.85
CA GLU A 32 24.05 -7.80 -7.51
C GLU A 32 24.97 -8.43 -8.58
N HIS A 33 25.46 -9.65 -8.35
CA HIS A 33 26.36 -10.35 -9.29
C HIS A 33 25.64 -11.23 -10.33
N LEU A 34 24.34 -11.49 -10.18
CA LEU A 34 23.57 -12.35 -11.09
C LEU A 34 23.60 -11.89 -12.56
N PRO A 35 23.45 -10.59 -12.89
CA PRO A 35 23.55 -10.14 -14.28
C PRO A 35 24.90 -10.50 -14.91
N GLY A 36 26.00 -10.24 -14.18
CA GLY A 36 27.35 -10.60 -14.65
C GLY A 36 27.56 -12.11 -14.81
N LEU A 37 26.88 -12.94 -14.01
CA LEU A 37 26.89 -14.39 -14.20
C LEU A 37 26.17 -14.79 -15.50
N VAL A 38 24.98 -14.24 -15.76
CA VAL A 38 24.18 -14.53 -16.97
C VAL A 38 24.90 -14.07 -18.24
N ASP A 39 25.54 -12.91 -18.18
CA ASP A 39 26.30 -12.33 -19.30
C ASP A 39 27.72 -12.92 -19.45
N ASN A 40 28.08 -13.92 -18.64
CA ASN A 40 29.42 -14.51 -18.56
C ASN A 40 30.56 -13.51 -18.26
N ASN A 41 30.25 -12.35 -17.68
CA ASN A 41 31.18 -11.26 -17.36
C ASN A 41 31.66 -11.27 -15.89
N LEU A 42 31.33 -12.31 -15.13
CA LEU A 42 31.81 -12.47 -13.76
C LEU A 42 33.21 -13.11 -13.73
N ASP A 43 34.09 -12.61 -12.86
CA ASP A 43 35.39 -13.23 -12.60
C ASP A 43 35.22 -14.65 -12.02
N SER A 44 36.26 -15.46 -12.13
CA SER A 44 36.19 -16.87 -11.72
C SER A 44 35.90 -17.07 -10.23
N GLY A 45 36.33 -16.15 -9.37
CA GLY A 45 36.11 -16.24 -7.92
C GLY A 45 34.66 -15.95 -7.56
N ASP A 46 34.14 -14.81 -8.01
CA ASP A 46 32.74 -14.44 -7.78
C ASP A 46 31.78 -15.44 -8.43
N ARG A 47 32.16 -16.02 -9.59
CA ARG A 47 31.36 -17.05 -10.27
C ARG A 47 31.15 -18.28 -9.39
N VAL A 48 32.21 -18.77 -8.76
CA VAL A 48 32.13 -19.93 -7.86
C VAL A 48 31.25 -19.62 -6.64
N LEU A 49 31.38 -18.42 -6.07
CA LEU A 49 30.58 -18.00 -4.91
C LEU A 49 29.09 -17.88 -5.23
N VAL A 50 28.74 -17.24 -6.35
CA VAL A 50 27.34 -17.12 -6.79
C VAL A 50 26.78 -18.50 -7.13
N GLN A 51 27.53 -19.36 -7.82
CA GLN A 51 27.08 -20.71 -8.16
C GLN A 51 26.78 -21.54 -6.91
N ALA A 52 27.69 -21.56 -5.93
CA ALA A 52 27.49 -22.24 -4.66
C ALA A 52 26.27 -21.69 -3.89
N HIS A 53 25.98 -20.40 -4.00
CA HIS A 53 24.77 -19.82 -3.43
C HIS A 53 23.49 -20.28 -4.16
N LEU A 54 23.50 -20.34 -5.49
CA LEU A 54 22.34 -20.78 -6.28
C LEU A 54 21.99 -22.26 -6.06
N GLU A 55 22.97 -23.08 -5.71
CA GLU A 55 22.76 -24.48 -5.28
C GLU A 55 21.95 -24.58 -3.98
N ASN A 56 22.04 -23.57 -3.11
CA ASN A 56 21.45 -23.60 -1.77
C ASN A 56 20.27 -22.62 -1.56
N CYS A 57 20.06 -21.66 -2.46
CA CYS A 57 19.01 -20.64 -2.34
C CYS A 57 18.00 -20.71 -3.51
N PRO A 58 16.77 -21.24 -3.31
CA PRO A 58 15.78 -21.37 -4.38
C PRO A 58 15.27 -20.01 -4.90
N GLY A 59 15.27 -18.96 -4.07
CA GLY A 59 14.87 -17.61 -4.47
C GLY A 59 15.85 -16.98 -5.46
N CYS A 60 17.16 -17.06 -5.18
CA CYS A 60 18.17 -16.56 -6.12
C CYS A 60 18.21 -17.40 -7.40
N ARG A 61 17.97 -18.72 -7.30
CA ARG A 61 17.88 -19.60 -8.46
C ARG A 61 16.74 -19.22 -9.41
N SER A 62 15.55 -18.92 -8.90
CA SER A 62 14.43 -18.52 -9.76
C SER A 62 14.72 -17.21 -10.49
N VAL A 63 15.35 -16.23 -9.82
CA VAL A 63 15.79 -14.98 -10.45
C VAL A 63 16.81 -15.25 -11.56
N ALA A 64 17.80 -16.12 -11.32
CA ALA A 64 18.80 -16.49 -12.33
C ALA A 64 18.16 -17.11 -13.59
N VAL A 65 17.16 -17.97 -13.41
CA VAL A 65 16.41 -18.58 -14.52
C VAL A 65 15.65 -17.52 -15.32
N VAL A 66 14.98 -16.58 -14.65
CA VAL A 66 14.24 -15.50 -15.32
C VAL A 66 15.19 -14.59 -16.09
N LEU A 67 16.33 -14.21 -15.50
CA LEU A 67 17.35 -13.41 -16.19
C LEU A 67 17.92 -14.13 -17.41
N GLY A 68 18.18 -15.44 -17.29
CA GLY A 68 18.63 -16.26 -18.42
C GLY A 68 17.61 -16.30 -19.57
N TRP A 69 16.31 -16.39 -19.26
CA TRP A 69 15.24 -16.33 -20.26
C TRP A 69 15.11 -14.93 -20.90
N MET A 70 15.24 -13.87 -20.11
CA MET A 70 15.23 -12.50 -20.63
C MET A 70 16.40 -12.22 -21.57
N GLY A 71 17.56 -12.87 -21.37
CA GLY A 71 18.73 -12.72 -22.23
C GLY A 71 18.46 -13.11 -23.70
N THR A 72 17.50 -14.00 -23.97
CA THR A 72 17.11 -14.37 -25.34
C THR A 72 15.96 -13.52 -25.89
N GLU A 73 14.98 -13.20 -25.04
CA GLU A 73 13.78 -12.47 -25.46
C GLU A 73 14.05 -10.97 -25.68
N LEU A 74 14.85 -10.33 -24.82
CA LEU A 74 15.09 -8.89 -24.91
C LEU A 74 15.77 -8.46 -26.22
N PRO A 75 16.81 -9.17 -26.72
CA PRO A 75 17.37 -8.87 -28.03
C PRO A 75 16.35 -9.03 -29.17
N ALA A 76 15.53 -10.08 -29.14
CA ALA A 76 14.49 -10.29 -30.14
C ALA A 76 13.43 -9.17 -30.12
N MET A 77 13.07 -8.67 -28.93
CA MET A 77 12.18 -7.51 -28.80
C MET A 77 12.83 -6.19 -29.25
N ALA A 78 14.16 -6.06 -29.11
CA ALA A 78 14.88 -4.85 -29.54
C ALA A 78 14.92 -4.69 -31.06
N GLU A 79 14.75 -5.77 -31.83
CA GLU A 79 14.65 -5.72 -33.29
C GLU A 79 13.27 -5.22 -33.77
N ILE A 80 12.26 -5.26 -32.91
CA ILE A 80 10.91 -4.79 -33.24
C ILE A 80 10.88 -3.28 -33.08
N ASP A 81 10.79 -2.55 -34.19
CA ASP A 81 10.47 -1.13 -34.17
C ASP A 81 8.98 -0.93 -33.79
N PRO A 82 8.67 -0.37 -32.61
CA PRO A 82 7.28 -0.16 -32.21
C PRO A 82 6.63 1.03 -32.95
N GLY A 83 7.39 1.78 -33.74
CA GLY A 83 6.93 2.93 -34.50
C GLY A 83 6.97 4.26 -33.73
N GLU A 84 6.87 5.34 -34.50
CA GLU A 84 6.98 6.71 -33.99
C GLU A 84 5.84 7.07 -33.02
N GLU A 85 4.62 6.60 -33.27
CA GLU A 85 3.45 6.89 -32.42
C GLU A 85 3.60 6.30 -31.01
N PHE A 86 4.06 5.05 -30.92
CA PHE A 86 4.32 4.41 -29.63
C PHE A 86 5.45 5.11 -28.88
N THR A 87 6.54 5.40 -29.58
CA THR A 87 7.70 6.12 -29.00
C THR A 87 7.27 7.50 -28.48
N ALA A 88 6.49 8.25 -29.26
CA ALA A 88 5.94 9.54 -28.84
C ALA A 88 5.01 9.40 -27.63
N ALA A 89 4.16 8.37 -27.57
CA ALA A 89 3.28 8.12 -26.44
C ALA A 89 4.04 7.77 -25.15
N VAL A 90 5.07 6.92 -25.25
CA VAL A 90 5.94 6.57 -24.12
C VAL A 90 6.70 7.80 -23.66
N LEU A 91 7.35 8.54 -24.55
CA LEU A 91 8.06 9.78 -24.20
C LEU A 91 7.12 10.82 -23.60
N ALA A 92 5.93 11.02 -24.16
CA ALA A 92 4.95 11.93 -23.58
C ALA A 92 4.53 11.51 -22.16
N ARG A 93 4.59 10.21 -21.83
CA ARG A 93 4.24 9.69 -20.50
C ARG A 93 5.42 9.69 -19.53
N THR A 94 6.63 9.34 -19.98
CA THR A 94 7.84 9.27 -19.15
C THR A 94 8.52 10.62 -18.98
N ALA A 95 8.53 11.48 -20.01
CA ALA A 95 9.06 12.85 -19.92
C ALA A 95 8.21 13.77 -19.02
N ARG A 96 7.00 13.34 -18.64
CA ARG A 96 6.18 14.05 -17.63
C ARG A 96 6.62 13.78 -16.19
N LEU A 97 7.48 12.78 -15.94
CA LEU A 97 7.92 12.46 -14.57
C LEU A 97 8.95 13.44 -13.96
N PRO A 98 9.91 14.05 -14.69
CA PRO A 98 10.82 15.03 -14.09
C PRO A 98 10.22 16.43 -13.93
N SER A 99 9.30 16.82 -14.82
CA SER A 99 8.83 18.22 -14.91
C SER A 99 7.82 18.60 -13.83
N ARG A 100 7.19 17.63 -13.15
CA ARG A 100 6.30 17.92 -12.00
C ARG A 100 7.05 18.38 -10.75
N ALA A 101 8.31 17.99 -10.56
CA ALA A 101 9.13 18.49 -9.46
C ALA A 101 9.53 19.96 -9.66
N ALA A 102 9.73 20.39 -10.92
CA ALA A 102 10.01 21.79 -11.25
C ALA A 102 8.76 22.68 -11.17
N ALA A 103 7.58 22.17 -11.55
CA ALA A 103 6.31 22.91 -11.43
C ALA A 103 5.74 22.96 -9.99
N ALA A 104 6.18 22.06 -9.10
CA ALA A 104 5.76 22.04 -7.69
C ALA A 104 6.36 23.17 -6.83
N GLY A 105 7.19 24.05 -7.42
CA GLY A 105 7.74 25.24 -6.76
C GLY A 105 6.74 26.38 -6.54
N HIS A 106 5.51 26.30 -7.08
CA HIS A 106 4.56 27.42 -7.03
C HIS A 106 3.20 27.14 -6.37
N LEU A 107 2.95 25.92 -5.89
CA LEU A 107 1.71 25.60 -5.18
C LEU A 107 1.95 25.54 -3.66
N THR A 108 2.09 26.71 -3.03
CA THR A 108 2.15 26.87 -1.57
C THR A 108 0.74 26.76 -0.96
N GLY A 109 0.09 25.61 -1.13
CA GLY A 109 -1.26 25.37 -0.61
C GLY A 109 -1.51 23.89 -0.30
N ALA A 110 -2.62 23.62 0.40
CA ALA A 110 -3.01 22.27 0.81
C ALA A 110 -3.12 21.29 -0.37
N ALA A 111 -3.49 21.76 -1.56
CA ALA A 111 -3.52 20.95 -2.79
C ALA A 111 -2.14 20.37 -3.15
N GLY A 112 -1.07 21.17 -3.04
CA GLY A 112 0.30 20.71 -3.28
C GLY A 112 0.78 19.70 -2.23
N LEU A 113 0.23 19.76 -1.01
CA LEU A 113 0.52 18.79 0.05
C LEU A 113 -0.12 17.42 -0.26
N VAL A 114 -1.36 17.42 -0.77
CA VAL A 114 -2.04 16.19 -1.20
C VAL A 114 -1.34 15.56 -2.39
N ASP A 115 -0.91 16.33 -3.38
CA ASP A 115 -0.16 15.80 -4.52
C ASP A 115 1.21 15.23 -4.13
N ARG A 116 1.92 15.89 -3.20
CA ARG A 116 3.17 15.34 -2.62
C ARG A 116 2.91 14.05 -1.87
N LEU A 117 1.83 13.99 -1.09
CA LEU A 117 1.45 12.76 -0.39
C LEU A 117 1.13 11.66 -1.40
N GLY A 118 0.38 11.96 -2.46
CA GLY A 118 0.02 11.00 -3.51
C GLY A 118 1.23 10.41 -4.21
N ASN A 119 2.17 11.26 -4.66
CA ASN A 119 3.39 10.80 -5.31
C ASN A 119 4.28 9.98 -4.36
N TRP A 120 4.41 10.40 -3.10
CA TRP A 120 5.11 9.64 -2.07
C TRP A 120 4.45 8.28 -1.81
N TRP A 121 3.11 8.24 -1.79
CA TRP A 121 2.32 7.02 -1.63
C TRP A 121 2.51 6.06 -2.80
N GLU A 122 2.52 6.56 -4.03
CA GLU A 122 2.72 5.76 -5.24
C GLU A 122 4.13 5.12 -5.26
N GLU A 123 5.15 5.88 -4.90
CA GLU A 123 6.52 5.37 -4.77
C GLU A 123 6.65 4.33 -3.65
N ARG A 124 5.91 4.53 -2.54
CA ARG A 124 5.99 3.65 -1.37
C ARG A 124 5.18 2.36 -1.50
N ILE A 125 4.04 2.38 -2.18
CA ILE A 125 3.18 1.17 -2.39
C ILE A 125 3.94 0.05 -3.10
N GLN A 126 4.89 0.39 -3.98
CA GLN A 126 5.66 -0.61 -4.72
C GLN A 126 6.71 -1.33 -3.86
N ARG A 127 6.98 -0.87 -2.63
CA ARG A 127 7.96 -1.53 -1.75
C ARG A 127 7.33 -2.72 -1.03
N PRO A 128 7.96 -3.92 -1.02
CA PRO A 128 7.40 -5.12 -0.41
C PRO A 128 7.14 -5.00 1.11
N LEU A 129 7.81 -4.08 1.80
CA LEU A 129 7.62 -3.83 3.24
C LEU A 129 6.51 -2.82 3.56
N PHE A 130 5.82 -2.30 2.55
CA PHE A 130 4.86 -1.21 2.72
C PHE A 130 3.65 -1.61 3.57
N ALA A 131 3.06 -2.78 3.32
CA ALA A 131 1.88 -3.24 4.04
C ALA A 131 2.12 -3.31 5.56
N TRP A 132 3.30 -3.79 5.96
CA TRP A 132 3.68 -3.86 7.37
C TRP A 132 3.85 -2.46 7.99
N GLN A 133 4.51 -1.54 7.28
CA GLN A 133 4.72 -0.16 7.76
C GLN A 133 3.39 0.58 7.92
N VAL A 134 2.45 0.42 6.98
CA VAL A 134 1.12 1.03 7.06
C VAL A 134 0.31 0.44 8.20
N ALA A 135 0.31 -0.90 8.35
CA ALA A 135 -0.38 -1.55 9.45
C ALA A 135 0.15 -1.04 10.81
N TYR A 136 1.48 -0.95 10.96
CA TYR A 136 2.10 -0.41 12.17
C TYR A 136 1.71 1.05 12.42
N ALA A 137 1.86 1.92 11.40
CA ALA A 137 1.51 3.34 11.52
C ALA A 137 0.03 3.55 11.87
N LEU A 138 -0.87 2.78 11.25
CA LEU A 138 -2.30 2.81 11.53
C LEU A 138 -2.61 2.33 12.96
N THR A 139 -1.89 1.31 13.42
CA THR A 139 -2.02 0.81 14.81
C THR A 139 -1.57 1.88 15.80
N VAL A 140 -0.40 2.49 15.60
CA VAL A 140 0.09 3.59 16.47
C VAL A 140 -0.87 4.77 16.45
N LEU A 141 -1.38 5.16 15.29
CA LEU A 141 -2.37 6.23 15.17
C LEU A 141 -3.65 5.91 15.96
N LEU A 142 -4.18 4.70 15.82
CA LEU A 142 -5.34 4.25 16.58
C LEU A 142 -5.06 4.24 18.09
N THR A 143 -3.88 3.78 18.51
CA THR A 143 -3.45 3.80 19.92
C THR A 143 -3.38 5.23 20.45
N VAL A 144 -2.77 6.16 19.71
CA VAL A 144 -2.68 7.58 20.12
C VAL A 144 -4.08 8.20 20.21
N LEU A 145 -4.94 7.94 19.23
CA LEU A 145 -6.32 8.45 19.21
C LEU A 145 -7.20 7.90 20.33
N THR A 146 -6.86 6.75 20.91
CA THR A 146 -7.66 6.10 21.96
C THR A 146 -7.11 6.32 23.36
N ILE A 147 -5.79 6.45 23.52
CA ILE A 147 -5.14 6.53 24.84
C ILE A 147 -4.85 7.98 25.27
N ALA A 148 -4.56 8.90 24.35
CA ALA A 148 -4.13 10.23 24.75
C ALA A 148 -5.27 11.02 25.45
N PRO A 149 -4.99 11.65 26.61
CA PRO A 149 -5.98 12.46 27.32
C PRO A 149 -6.38 13.66 26.46
N GLY A 150 -7.67 13.78 26.15
CA GLY A 150 -8.22 14.78 25.22
C GLY A 150 -8.33 14.30 23.76
N ALA A 151 -7.96 13.06 23.44
CA ALA A 151 -8.17 12.51 22.11
C ALA A 151 -9.66 12.28 21.82
N PRO A 152 -10.11 12.52 20.57
CA PRO A 152 -11.53 12.50 20.21
C PRO A 152 -12.19 11.12 20.40
N LEU A 153 -11.41 10.04 20.43
CA LEU A 153 -11.92 8.66 20.56
C LEU A 153 -11.71 8.06 21.96
N HIS A 154 -11.20 8.80 22.93
CA HIS A 154 -10.93 8.28 24.28
C HIS A 154 -12.18 7.71 24.97
N GLY A 155 -13.39 8.18 24.62
CA GLY A 155 -14.66 7.68 25.15
C GLY A 155 -15.31 6.52 24.38
N VAL A 156 -14.85 6.25 23.16
CA VAL A 156 -15.49 5.30 22.24
C VAL A 156 -15.44 3.85 22.75
N PRO A 157 -14.34 3.34 23.34
CA PRO A 157 -14.29 1.97 23.82
C PRO A 157 -15.36 1.67 24.88
N ARG A 158 -15.63 2.61 25.79
CA ARG A 158 -16.67 2.47 26.83
C ARG A 158 -18.08 2.48 26.24
N GLN A 159 -18.34 3.32 25.23
CA GLN A 159 -19.63 3.37 24.56
C GLN A 159 -19.90 2.12 23.71
N ILE A 160 -18.87 1.57 23.06
CA ILE A 160 -18.98 0.31 22.32
C ILE A 160 -19.25 -0.85 23.28
N LEU A 161 -18.54 -0.92 24.42
CA LEU A 161 -18.80 -1.93 25.46
C LEU A 161 -20.23 -1.84 26.01
N ALA A 162 -20.69 -0.62 26.34
CA ALA A 162 -22.07 -0.40 26.78
C ALA A 162 -23.10 -0.79 25.69
N GLY A 163 -22.78 -0.57 24.43
CA GLY A 163 -23.61 -0.99 23.29
C GLY A 163 -23.65 -2.52 23.09
N VAL A 164 -22.54 -3.22 23.36
CA VAL A 164 -22.48 -4.69 23.29
C VAL A 164 -23.22 -5.33 24.44
N GLU A 165 -23.12 -4.79 25.66
CA GLU A 165 -23.88 -5.23 26.84
C GLU A 165 -25.39 -4.97 26.70
N ALA A 166 -25.79 -3.89 26.02
CA ALA A 166 -27.19 -3.53 25.79
C ALA A 166 -27.91 -4.38 24.71
N GLY A 167 -27.19 -5.27 24.02
CA GLY A 167 -27.76 -6.19 23.04
C GLY A 167 -28.08 -5.57 21.65
N PRO A 168 -28.28 -6.42 20.63
CA PRO A 168 -28.29 -6.02 19.21
C PRO A 168 -29.45 -5.11 18.77
N ALA A 169 -30.45 -4.90 19.63
CA ALA A 169 -31.60 -4.03 19.33
C ALA A 169 -31.27 -2.53 19.27
N ARG A 170 -30.04 -2.12 19.65
CA ARG A 170 -29.62 -0.70 19.69
C ARG A 170 -28.54 -0.29 18.68
N LEU A 171 -28.29 -1.08 17.63
CA LEU A 171 -27.28 -0.78 16.60
C LEU A 171 -27.56 0.50 15.79
N SER A 172 -28.78 1.04 15.80
CA SER A 172 -29.10 2.35 15.21
C SER A 172 -28.39 3.53 15.89
N VAL A 173 -27.89 3.34 17.12
CA VAL A 173 -27.15 4.36 17.88
C VAL A 173 -25.73 4.57 17.33
N LEU A 174 -25.13 3.58 16.67
CA LEU A 174 -23.80 3.73 16.04
C LEU A 174 -23.81 4.74 14.89
N GLY A 175 -24.94 4.91 14.18
CA GLY A 175 -25.10 5.95 13.17
C GLY A 175 -24.94 7.37 13.75
N GLY A 176 -25.42 7.59 14.97
CA GLY A 176 -25.24 8.88 15.68
C GLY A 176 -23.83 9.11 16.21
N ALA A 177 -23.07 8.04 16.51
CA ALA A 177 -21.68 8.17 16.92
C ALA A 177 -20.78 8.68 15.77
N PHE A 178 -21.02 8.20 14.53
CA PHE A 178 -20.28 8.66 13.36
C PHE A 178 -20.59 10.12 12.99
N THR A 179 -21.83 10.59 13.18
CA THR A 179 -22.16 12.02 12.96
C THR A 179 -21.52 12.93 14.01
N THR A 180 -21.36 12.44 15.25
CA THR A 180 -20.67 13.18 16.32
C THR A 180 -19.16 13.32 16.03
N VAL A 181 -18.54 12.29 15.46
CA VAL A 181 -17.14 12.37 14.97
C VAL A 181 -17.02 13.37 13.83
N ASP A 182 -17.96 13.41 12.88
CA ASP A 182 -17.97 14.39 11.80
C ASP A 182 -18.10 15.84 12.31
N GLN A 183 -18.94 16.05 13.34
CA GLN A 183 -19.05 17.36 14.01
C GLN A 183 -17.81 17.74 14.80
N GLY A 184 -17.17 16.81 15.50
CA GLY A 184 -15.93 17.06 16.26
C GLY A 184 -14.74 17.40 15.35
N VAL A 185 -14.61 16.71 14.21
CA VAL A 185 -13.62 17.05 13.18
C VAL A 185 -13.93 18.43 12.57
N ALA A 186 -15.21 18.74 12.34
CA ALA A 186 -15.62 20.05 11.84
C ALA A 186 -15.41 21.20 12.84
N GLN A 187 -15.41 20.95 14.15
CA GLN A 187 -15.10 21.94 15.18
C GLN A 187 -13.60 22.11 15.39
N GLY A 188 -12.82 21.02 15.43
CA GLY A 188 -11.36 21.07 15.55
C GLY A 188 -10.65 21.69 14.34
N ALA A 189 -11.25 21.61 13.14
CA ALA A 189 -10.72 22.21 11.91
C ALA A 189 -11.01 23.73 11.77
N GLY A 190 -11.52 24.39 12.83
CA GLY A 190 -11.87 25.82 12.84
C GLY A 190 -10.76 26.79 12.41
N PHE A 191 -9.49 26.37 12.50
CA PHE A 191 -8.33 27.18 12.13
C PHE A 191 -8.00 27.19 10.62
N LEU A 192 -8.63 26.34 9.81
CA LEU A 192 -8.30 26.17 8.37
C LEU A 192 -9.48 26.46 7.41
N LYS A 193 -10.57 27.07 7.89
CA LYS A 193 -11.92 26.62 7.54
C LYS A 193 -12.52 27.07 6.20
N ASP A 194 -12.30 28.28 5.68
CA ASP A 194 -13.37 28.82 4.80
C ASP A 194 -13.18 28.68 3.27
N SER A 195 -11.97 28.53 2.72
CA SER A 195 -11.81 28.37 1.26
C SER A 195 -11.35 26.97 0.83
N VAL A 196 -10.47 26.35 1.61
CA VAL A 196 -9.84 25.07 1.24
C VAL A 196 -10.77 23.89 1.53
N TRP A 197 -11.39 23.86 2.70
CA TRP A 197 -12.28 22.75 3.07
C TRP A 197 -13.62 22.80 2.35
N GLY A 198 -14.08 23.95 1.87
CA GLY A 198 -15.33 24.05 1.09
C GLY A 198 -15.26 23.31 -0.25
N GLY A 199 -14.14 23.46 -0.98
CA GLY A 199 -13.87 22.72 -2.22
C GLY A 199 -13.73 21.22 -1.96
N ILE A 200 -12.95 20.84 -0.94
CA ILE A 200 -12.78 19.43 -0.56
C ILE A 200 -14.10 18.81 -0.11
N ARG A 201 -14.91 19.50 0.70
CA ARG A 201 -16.19 18.97 1.22
C ARG A 201 -17.24 18.79 0.13
N SER A 202 -17.31 19.72 -0.83
CA SER A 202 -18.26 19.61 -1.95
C SER A 202 -17.84 18.54 -2.96
N ASP A 203 -16.55 18.35 -3.19
CA ASP A 203 -16.02 17.28 -4.04
C ASP A 203 -16.15 15.91 -3.36
N VAL A 204 -15.74 15.79 -2.10
CA VAL A 204 -15.95 14.59 -1.28
C VAL A 204 -17.43 14.27 -1.15
N GLY A 205 -18.30 15.27 -0.93
CA GLY A 205 -19.74 15.08 -0.84
C GLY A 205 -20.35 14.50 -2.13
N ARG A 206 -20.02 15.06 -3.29
CA ARG A 206 -20.44 14.53 -4.60
C ARG A 206 -19.92 13.10 -4.82
N ARG A 207 -18.67 12.82 -4.43
CA ARG A 207 -18.07 11.49 -4.54
C ARG A 207 -18.73 10.49 -3.60
N VAL A 208 -19.00 10.87 -2.35
CA VAL A 208 -19.72 10.04 -1.38
C VAL A 208 -21.09 9.67 -1.93
N GLN A 209 -21.82 10.64 -2.47
CA GLN A 209 -23.14 10.43 -3.08
C GLN A 209 -23.07 9.49 -4.29
N SER A 210 -22.04 9.61 -5.14
CA SER A 210 -21.85 8.69 -6.28
C SER A 210 -21.55 7.23 -5.87
N THR A 211 -21.13 7.02 -4.62
CA THR A 211 -20.80 5.69 -4.06
C THR A 211 -21.87 5.15 -3.11
N GLU A 212 -22.98 5.87 -2.92
CA GLU A 212 -23.99 5.56 -1.90
C GLU A 212 -24.60 4.15 -2.09
N LEU A 213 -25.02 3.83 -3.31
CA LEU A 213 -25.56 2.49 -3.65
C LEU A 213 -24.57 1.36 -3.38
N ALA A 214 -23.30 1.53 -3.76
CA ALA A 214 -22.28 0.50 -3.57
C ALA A 214 -21.89 0.36 -2.08
N ARG A 215 -21.91 1.46 -1.32
CA ARG A 215 -21.68 1.44 0.14
C ARG A 215 -22.80 0.73 0.88
N ASP A 216 -24.04 0.91 0.46
CA ASP A 216 -25.19 0.21 1.04
C ASP A 216 -25.11 -1.30 0.80
N HIS A 217 -24.62 -1.71 -0.38
CA HIS A 217 -24.36 -3.12 -0.68
C HIS A 217 -23.24 -3.69 0.20
N LEU A 218 -22.09 -3.00 0.25
CA LEU A 218 -20.96 -3.36 1.11
C LEU A 218 -21.37 -3.50 2.59
N GLY A 219 -22.16 -2.55 3.10
CA GLY A 219 -22.63 -2.56 4.48
C GLY A 219 -23.51 -3.77 4.78
N ARG A 220 -24.46 -4.09 3.88
CA ARG A 220 -25.33 -5.27 4.02
C ARG A 220 -24.54 -6.57 3.98
N ASP A 221 -23.54 -6.67 3.12
CA ASP A 221 -22.73 -7.89 2.96
C ASP A 221 -21.77 -8.11 4.13
N VAL A 222 -21.10 -7.06 4.62
CA VAL A 222 -20.27 -7.12 5.83
C VAL A 222 -21.11 -7.48 7.05
N GLN A 223 -22.27 -6.84 7.24
CA GLN A 223 -23.18 -7.16 8.34
C GLN A 223 -23.76 -8.57 8.22
N GLY A 224 -24.04 -9.01 6.99
CA GLY A 224 -24.45 -10.37 6.68
C GLY A 224 -23.37 -11.39 7.02
N ALA A 225 -22.11 -11.15 6.66
CA ALA A 225 -20.98 -12.01 6.98
C ALA A 225 -20.80 -12.13 8.51
N TRP A 226 -20.87 -11.01 9.23
CA TRP A 226 -20.76 -10.99 10.68
C TRP A 226 -21.84 -11.83 11.38
N ARG A 227 -23.08 -11.81 10.88
CA ARG A 227 -24.15 -12.67 11.40
C ARG A 227 -23.83 -14.16 11.20
N GLU A 228 -23.33 -14.55 10.03
CA GLU A 228 -22.97 -15.95 9.75
C GLU A 228 -21.78 -16.43 10.61
N ILE A 229 -20.76 -15.57 10.80
CA ILE A 229 -19.63 -15.86 11.70
C ILE A 229 -20.13 -16.10 13.12
N ARG A 230 -21.06 -15.27 13.61
CA ARG A 230 -21.67 -15.43 14.94
C ARG A 230 -22.40 -16.76 15.10
N HIS A 231 -23.02 -17.25 14.03
CA HIS A 231 -23.67 -18.56 13.99
C HIS A 231 -22.71 -19.73 13.66
N LYS A 232 -21.39 -19.50 13.68
CA LYS A 232 -20.35 -20.47 13.34
C LYS A 232 -20.50 -21.07 11.94
N ARG A 233 -21.12 -20.34 11.01
CA ARG A 233 -21.30 -20.73 9.60
C ARG A 233 -20.22 -20.09 8.74
N THR A 234 -19.06 -20.74 8.66
CA THR A 234 -17.88 -20.22 7.97
C THR A 234 -18.05 -20.11 6.45
N GLY A 235 -18.72 -21.07 5.80
CA GLY A 235 -18.94 -21.07 4.35
C GLY A 235 -19.72 -19.84 3.84
N PRO A 236 -20.95 -19.59 4.33
CA PRO A 236 -21.74 -18.41 3.97
C PRO A 236 -21.08 -17.08 4.34
N ALA A 237 -20.32 -17.04 5.44
CA ALA A 237 -19.55 -15.86 5.83
C ALA A 237 -18.48 -15.51 4.81
N LEU A 238 -17.72 -16.51 4.33
CA LEU A 238 -16.68 -16.30 3.31
C LEU A 238 -17.25 -15.79 1.98
N MET A 239 -18.40 -16.33 1.55
CA MET A 239 -19.06 -15.86 0.33
C MET A 239 -19.48 -14.38 0.44
N ARG A 240 -20.02 -13.97 1.60
CA ARG A 240 -20.40 -12.56 1.84
C ARG A 240 -19.20 -11.63 2.00
N LEU A 241 -18.10 -12.09 2.60
CA LEU A 241 -16.86 -11.31 2.65
C LEU A 241 -16.24 -11.13 1.26
N SER A 242 -16.34 -12.15 0.40
CA SER A 242 -15.90 -12.05 -1.00
C SER A 242 -16.74 -11.05 -1.79
N ALA A 243 -18.08 -11.08 -1.63
CA ALA A 243 -18.99 -10.11 -2.22
C ALA A 243 -18.69 -8.67 -1.74
N ALA A 244 -18.51 -8.48 -0.43
CA ALA A 244 -18.05 -7.22 0.15
C ALA A 244 -16.70 -6.75 -0.43
N GLY A 245 -15.76 -7.67 -0.66
CA GLY A 245 -14.48 -7.35 -1.30
C GLY A 245 -14.66 -6.83 -2.74
N SER A 246 -15.59 -7.42 -3.49
CA SER A 246 -15.91 -7.01 -4.86
C SER A 246 -16.58 -5.63 -4.90
N ASP A 247 -17.53 -5.38 -4.00
CA ASP A 247 -18.19 -4.08 -3.86
C ASP A 247 -17.20 -2.98 -3.45
N PHE A 248 -16.27 -3.30 -2.54
CA PHE A 248 -15.20 -2.38 -2.17
C PHE A 248 -14.30 -2.04 -3.36
N GLN A 249 -13.92 -3.03 -4.17
CA GLN A 249 -13.14 -2.79 -5.39
C GLN A 249 -13.89 -1.90 -6.38
N GLU A 250 -15.21 -2.06 -6.52
CA GLU A 250 -16.03 -1.22 -7.39
C GLU A 250 -16.10 0.22 -6.88
N ILE A 251 -16.34 0.42 -5.58
CA ILE A 251 -16.28 1.73 -4.93
C ILE A 251 -14.92 2.38 -5.19
N TRP A 252 -13.83 1.63 -5.02
CA TRP A 252 -12.48 2.12 -5.25
C TRP A 252 -12.24 2.53 -6.70
N ARG A 253 -12.72 1.73 -7.66
CA ARG A 253 -12.60 2.01 -9.10
C ARG A 253 -13.37 3.26 -9.50
N LEU A 254 -14.62 3.39 -9.03
CA LEU A 254 -15.46 4.57 -9.27
C LEU A 254 -14.83 5.83 -8.66
N TRP A 255 -14.28 5.70 -7.44
CA TRP A 255 -13.59 6.78 -6.77
C TRP A 255 -12.37 7.27 -7.59
N TRP A 256 -11.55 6.37 -8.12
CA TRP A 256 -10.40 6.75 -8.95
C TRP A 256 -10.78 7.34 -10.31
N ARG A 257 -11.79 6.80 -11.01
CA ARG A 257 -12.26 7.38 -12.28
C ARG A 257 -12.79 8.80 -12.11
N SER A 258 -13.45 9.10 -11.00
CA SER A 258 -13.91 10.47 -10.72
C SER A 258 -12.73 11.45 -10.60
N ASN A 259 -11.56 10.98 -10.17
CA ASN A 259 -10.38 11.81 -10.00
C ASN A 259 -9.71 12.19 -11.32
N SER A 260 -9.69 11.29 -12.31
CA SER A 260 -9.05 11.56 -13.61
C SER A 260 -9.82 12.58 -14.46
N ILE A 261 -11.16 12.61 -14.35
CA ILE A 261 -12.02 13.55 -15.10
C ILE A 261 -11.87 14.99 -14.59
N ASN A 262 -11.64 15.17 -13.28
CA ASN A 262 -11.42 16.50 -12.72
C ASN A 262 -10.05 17.07 -13.08
N GLN A 263 -9.04 16.23 -13.35
CA GLN A 263 -7.72 16.69 -13.77
C GLN A 263 -7.70 17.17 -15.24
N SER A 264 -8.48 16.56 -16.13
CA SER A 264 -8.56 17.03 -17.52
C SER A 264 -9.27 18.38 -17.65
N SER A 265 -10.34 18.60 -16.88
CA SER A 265 -11.10 19.87 -16.90
C SER A 265 -10.36 21.05 -16.26
N THR A 266 -9.44 20.79 -15.32
CA THR A 266 -8.57 21.85 -14.76
C THR A 266 -7.45 22.23 -15.70
N ALA A 267 -6.91 21.29 -16.48
CA ALA A 267 -5.90 21.58 -17.50
C ALA A 267 -6.44 22.47 -18.63
N GLU A 268 -7.65 22.21 -19.14
CA GLU A 268 -8.29 23.02 -20.20
C GLU A 268 -8.59 24.47 -19.77
N ARG A 269 -8.93 24.71 -18.49
CA ARG A 269 -9.15 26.07 -17.98
C ARG A 269 -7.87 26.87 -17.76
N SER A 270 -6.73 26.22 -17.58
CA SER A 270 -5.44 26.91 -17.45
C SER A 270 -4.80 27.31 -18.78
N SER A 271 -5.29 26.79 -19.90
CA SER A 271 -4.79 27.09 -21.25
C SER A 271 -5.63 28.11 -22.03
N SER A 272 -6.69 28.66 -21.41
CA SER A 272 -7.51 29.76 -21.96
C SER A 272 -7.23 31.04 -21.18
#